data_AF-A0A8J6KW86-F1
#
_entry.id   AF-A0A8J6KW86-F1
#
_cell.length_a   1.000
_cell.length_b   1.000
_cell.length_c   1.000
_cell.angle_alpha   90.00
_cell.angle_beta   90.00
_cell.angle_gamma   90.00
#
_symmetry.space_group_name_H-M   'P 1'
#
loop_
_entity.id
_entity.type
_entity.pdbx_description
1 polymer ?
#
loop_
_entity_poly.entity_id
_entity_poly.type
_entity_poly.pdbx_seq_one_letter_code
_entity_poly.pdbx_strand_id
1 'polypeptide(L)'
;MLDNKKLVTRPRVPPVIVLENQGLRWVPKDKNLVMWRDWEESRQMVGALLEGQAHLHLVDFDCHLDDIRQDWTNQQLNTQITQWSGPTSGNA
;
A
#
# COMPACT_ATOMS: atom_id res chain seq x y z
N MET A 1 0.28 9.04 8.42
CA MET A 1 -1.20 8.92 8.53
C MET A 1 -1.79 8.67 7.16
N LEU A 2 -2.82 7.84 7.07
CA LEU A 2 -3.53 7.51 5.84
C LEU A 2 -4.85 8.30 5.77
N ASP A 3 -5.14 8.92 4.63
CA ASP A 3 -6.44 9.52 4.32
C ASP A 3 -7.33 8.45 3.68
N ASN A 4 -8.01 7.66 4.51
CA ASN A 4 -8.81 6.51 4.08
C ASN A 4 -9.93 6.91 3.11
N LYS A 5 -10.40 8.17 3.14
CA LYS A 5 -11.42 8.66 2.21
C LYS A 5 -10.90 8.79 0.77
N LYS A 6 -9.57 8.84 0.60
CA LYS A 6 -8.89 8.89 -0.70
C LYS A 6 -8.33 7.53 -1.12
N LEU A 7 -8.49 6.48 -0.32
CA LEU A 7 -8.16 5.12 -0.71
C LEU A 7 -9.29 4.55 -1.58
N VAL A 8 -9.24 4.91 -2.85
CA VAL A 8 -10.18 4.49 -3.90
C VAL A 8 -9.41 3.80 -5.02
N THR A 9 -10.10 3.16 -5.96
CA THR A 9 -9.46 2.43 -7.07
C THR A 9 -8.53 3.30 -7.93
N ARG A 10 -8.77 4.62 -8.01
CA ARG A 10 -7.96 5.55 -8.82
C ARG A 10 -7.67 6.85 -8.08
N PRO A 11 -6.79 6.84 -7.06
CA PRO A 11 -6.45 8.05 -6.33
C PRO A 11 -5.65 9.00 -7.22
N ARG A 12 -5.88 10.32 -7.14
CA ARG A 12 -5.12 11.31 -7.96
C ARG A 12 -3.76 11.65 -7.36
N VAL A 13 -3.64 11.53 -6.05
CA VAL A 13 -2.43 11.84 -5.27
C VAL A 13 -2.25 10.75 -4.21
N PRO A 14 -1.02 10.51 -3.72
CA PRO A 14 -0.80 9.57 -2.63
C PRO A 14 -1.67 9.92 -1.41
N PRO A 15 -2.51 9.01 -0.90
CA PRO A 15 -3.42 9.29 0.21
C PRO A 15 -2.70 9.24 1.57
N VAL A 16 -1.43 9.65 1.63
CA VAL A 16 -0.59 9.53 2.82
C VAL A 16 -0.04 10.89 3.24
N ILE A 17 -0.06 11.15 4.54
CA ILE A 17 0.63 12.25 5.20
C ILE A 17 1.82 11.66 5.94
N VAL A 18 3.02 12.03 5.53
CA VAL A 18 4.26 11.67 6.22
C VAL A 18 4.51 12.68 7.33
N LEU A 19 4.78 12.19 8.55
CA LEU A 19 5.16 13.02 9.67
C LEU A 19 6.60 12.72 10.07
N GLU A 20 7.30 13.72 10.57
CA GLU A 20 8.62 13.60 11.16
C GLU A 20 8.63 14.10 12.60
N ASN A 21 9.54 13.57 13.40
CA ASN A 21 9.68 13.97 14.80
C ASN A 21 10.57 15.21 14.89
N GLN A 22 10.01 16.29 15.41
CA GLN A 22 10.72 17.52 15.76
C GLN A 22 10.50 17.80 17.24
N GLY A 23 11.47 17.44 18.08
CA GLY A 23 11.44 17.74 19.51
C GLY A 23 10.25 17.11 20.24
N LEU A 24 10.02 15.81 20.06
CA LEU A 24 8.91 15.03 20.64
C LEU A 24 7.52 15.38 20.09
N ARG A 25 7.45 16.14 18.99
CA ARG A 25 6.21 16.43 18.26
C ARG A 25 6.27 15.83 16.86
N TRP A 26 5.16 15.24 16.45
CA TRP A 26 4.97 14.79 15.06
C TRP A 26 4.44 15.96 14.24
N VAL A 27 5.23 16.40 13.26
CA VAL A 27 4.84 17.48 12.34
C VAL A 27 4.80 16.95 10.89
N PRO A 28 3.93 17.47 10.02
CA PRO A 28 3.93 17.08 8.62
C PRO A 28 5.27 17.39 7.96
N LYS A 29 5.83 16.40 7.27
CA LYS A 29 7.03 16.58 6.46
C LYS A 29 6.71 17.41 5.21
N ASP A 30 7.66 18.22 4.76
CA ASP A 30 7.56 18.91 3.48
C ASP A 30 7.33 17.89 2.34
N LYS A 31 6.30 18.13 1.53
CA LYS A 31 5.91 17.26 0.42
C LYS A 31 7.03 17.11 -0.62
N ASN A 32 7.87 18.13 -0.80
CA ASN A 32 9.01 18.08 -1.72
C ASN A 32 10.11 17.12 -1.25
N LEU A 33 10.10 16.73 0.03
CA LEU A 33 11.04 15.78 0.63
C LEU A 33 10.44 14.37 0.75
N VAL A 34 9.23 14.14 0.22
CA VAL A 34 8.57 12.83 0.20
C VAL A 34 8.61 12.29 -1.22
N MET A 35 9.55 11.38 -1.45
CA MET A 35 9.76 10.74 -2.74
C MET A 35 9.06 9.38 -2.78
N TRP A 36 8.47 9.06 -3.92
CA TRP A 36 7.87 7.76 -4.23
C TRP A 36 8.75 7.10 -5.28
N ARG A 37 9.10 5.82 -5.11
CA ARG A 37 9.87 5.09 -6.13
C ARG A 37 9.08 5.01 -7.43
N ASP A 38 7.94 4.31 -7.40
CA ASP A 38 7.12 4.07 -8.57
C ASP A 38 5.65 4.38 -8.26
N TRP A 39 5.33 5.68 -8.12
CA TRP A 39 3.98 6.12 -7.74
C TRP A 39 2.90 5.61 -8.69
N GLU A 40 3.12 5.73 -10.00
CA GLU A 40 2.11 5.37 -10.99
C GLU A 40 1.88 3.85 -11.04
N GLU A 41 2.94 3.04 -10.94
CA GLU A 41 2.83 1.58 -10.85
C GLU A 41 2.11 1.15 -9.56
N SER A 42 2.54 1.70 -8.41
CA SER A 42 1.92 1.42 -7.11
C SER A 42 0.43 1.78 -7.11
N ARG A 43 0.07 2.89 -7.76
CA ARG A 43 -1.31 3.35 -7.91
C ARG A 43 -2.15 2.40 -8.75
N GLN A 44 -1.62 1.93 -9.89
CA GLN A 44 -2.31 0.98 -10.77
C GLN A 44 -2.51 -0.37 -10.09
N MET A 45 -1.47 -0.87 -9.41
CA MET A 45 -1.52 -2.12 -8.65
C MET A 45 -2.57 -2.07 -7.52
N VAL A 46 -2.56 -1.02 -6.69
CA VAL A 46 -3.57 -0.85 -5.63
C VAL A 46 -4.97 -0.77 -6.24
N GLY A 47 -5.13 -0.09 -7.38
CA GLY A 47 -6.39 -0.05 -8.11
C GLY A 47 -6.91 -1.43 -8.47
N ALA A 48 -6.05 -2.27 -9.06
CA ALA A 48 -6.40 -3.63 -9.45
C ALA A 48 -6.69 -4.55 -8.25
N LEU A 49 -5.94 -4.41 -7.15
CA LEU A 49 -6.19 -5.14 -5.90
C LEU A 49 -7.54 -4.77 -5.29
N LEU A 50 -7.92 -3.49 -5.35
CA LEU A 50 -9.23 -3.02 -4.89
C LEU A 50 -10.36 -3.54 -5.78
N GLU A 51 -10.20 -3.48 -7.11
CA GLU A 51 -11.17 -4.00 -8.08
C GLU A 51 -11.35 -5.53 -7.92
N GLY A 52 -10.26 -6.27 -7.68
CA GLY A 52 -10.29 -7.72 -7.41
C GLY A 52 -10.67 -8.10 -5.98
N GLN A 53 -11.09 -7.13 -5.15
CA GLN A 53 -11.46 -7.34 -3.75
C GLN A 53 -10.39 -8.06 -2.91
N ALA A 54 -9.11 -7.90 -3.26
CA ALA A 54 -7.99 -8.54 -2.57
C ALA A 54 -7.93 -8.16 -1.08
N HIS A 55 -8.46 -6.99 -0.72
CA HIS A 55 -8.59 -6.52 0.67
C HIS A 55 -9.42 -7.45 1.57
N LEU A 56 -10.34 -8.27 1.01
CA LEU A 56 -11.09 -9.27 1.79
C LEU A 56 -10.23 -10.46 2.22
N HIS A 57 -9.07 -10.65 1.59
CA HIS A 57 -8.11 -11.71 1.89
C HIS A 57 -6.91 -11.20 2.70
N LEU A 58 -6.91 -9.90 3.06
CA LEU A 58 -5.87 -9.32 3.90
C LEU A 58 -6.10 -9.80 5.35
N VAL A 59 -5.10 -10.46 5.92
CA VAL A 59 -5.09 -10.88 7.31
C VAL A 59 -4.27 -9.89 8.12
N ASP A 60 -4.88 -9.23 9.09
CA ASP A 60 -4.18 -8.46 10.10
C ASP A 60 -3.90 -9.28 11.36
N PHE A 61 -3.30 -8.65 12.37
CA PHE A 61 -2.95 -9.35 13.60
C PHE A 61 -4.19 -9.70 14.44
N ASP A 62 -5.25 -8.90 14.38
CA ASP A 62 -6.51 -9.21 15.08
C ASP A 62 -7.15 -10.48 14.51
N CYS A 63 -7.21 -10.61 13.18
CA CYS A 63 -7.67 -11.84 12.51
C CYS A 63 -6.82 -13.07 12.91
N HIS A 64 -5.51 -12.90 13.09
CA HIS A 64 -4.62 -13.98 13.55
C HIS A 64 -4.83 -14.33 15.03
N LEU A 65 -5.19 -13.37 15.88
CA LEU A 65 -5.54 -13.66 17.27
C LEU A 65 -6.87 -14.43 17.37
N ASP A 66 -7.81 -14.16 16.47
CA ASP A 66 -9.06 -14.92 16.37
C ASP A 66 -8.82 -16.37 15.88
N ASP A 67 -7.92 -16.56 14.91
CA ASP A 67 -7.47 -17.88 14.45
C ASP A 67 -5.98 -17.88 14.10
N ILE A 68 -5.16 -18.51 14.96
CA ILE A 68 -3.69 -18.55 14.83
C ILE A 68 -3.17 -19.23 13.55
N ARG A 69 -4.05 -19.86 12.76
CA ARG A 69 -3.70 -20.42 11.45
C ARG A 69 -3.72 -19.38 10.34
N GLN A 70 -4.36 -18.22 10.56
CA GLN A 70 -4.43 -17.13 9.60
C GLN A 70 -3.05 -16.48 9.44
N ASP A 71 -2.55 -16.37 8.22
CA ASP A 71 -1.21 -15.83 7.93
C ASP A 71 -1.20 -14.31 7.88
N TRP A 72 -0.89 -13.66 9.00
CA TRP A 72 -0.74 -12.19 9.07
C TRP A 72 0.45 -11.66 8.26
N THR A 73 1.34 -12.52 7.75
CA THR A 73 2.42 -12.11 6.84
C THR A 73 1.95 -11.96 5.39
N ASN A 74 0.74 -12.43 5.06
CA ASN A 74 0.08 -12.25 3.77
C ASN A 74 0.89 -12.75 2.56
N GLN A 75 1.55 -13.92 2.67
CA GLN A 75 2.47 -14.43 1.63
C GLN A 75 1.83 -14.54 0.23
N GLN A 76 0.56 -14.92 0.16
CA GLN A 76 -0.17 -15.03 -1.10
C GLN A 76 -0.29 -13.68 -1.81
N LEU A 77 -0.70 -12.62 -1.10
CA LEU A 77 -0.80 -11.27 -1.64
C LEU A 77 0.58 -10.72 -2.02
N ASN A 78 1.61 -10.97 -1.20
CA ASN A 78 2.98 -10.57 -1.50
C ASN A 78 3.50 -11.20 -2.80
N THR A 79 3.16 -12.47 -3.05
CA THR A 79 3.52 -13.16 -4.31
C THR A 79 2.83 -12.51 -5.51
N GLN A 80 1.54 -12.20 -5.40
CA GLN A 80 0.79 -11.51 -6.46
C GLN A 80 1.36 -10.12 -6.77
N ILE A 81 1.68 -9.34 -5.73
CA ILE A 81 2.34 -8.03 -5.85
C ILE A 81 3.70 -8.16 -6.54
N THR A 82 4.50 -9.16 -6.15
CA THR A 82 5.83 -9.38 -6.73
C THR A 82 5.74 -9.77 -8.21
N GLN A 83 4.77 -10.60 -8.58
CA GLN A 83 4.52 -10.98 -9.98
C GLN A 83 4.06 -9.80 -10.83
N TRP A 84 3.29 -8.87 -10.25
CA TRP A 84 2.90 -7.62 -10.91
C TRP A 84 4.13 -6.75 -11.24
N SER A 85 5.06 -6.63 -10.29
CA SER A 85 6.31 -5.88 -10.44
C SER A 85 7.43 -6.63 -11.20
N GLY A 86 7.12 -7.80 -11.78
CA GLY A 86 8.07 -8.55 -12.60
C GLY A 86 8.53 -7.73 -13.82
N PRO A 87 9.68 -8.05 -14.44
CA PRO A 87 10.24 -7.22 -15.49
C PRO A 87 9.25 -7.08 -16.64
N THR A 88 8.63 -5.90 -16.73
CA THR A 88 7.87 -5.48 -17.89
C THR A 88 8.81 -5.66 -19.07
N SER A 89 8.46 -6.58 -19.96
CA SER A 89 9.26 -6.90 -21.14
C SER A 89 9.51 -5.60 -21.90
N GLY A 90 10.76 -5.12 -21.88
CA GLY A 90 11.20 -4.06 -22.75
C GLY A 90 11.08 -4.55 -24.19
N ASN A 91 9.98 -4.21 -24.84
CA ASN A 91 9.77 -4.36 -26.27
C ASN A 91 9.05 -3.11 -26.77
N ALA A 92 9.84 -2.12 -27.20
CA ALA A 92 9.67 -1.32 -28.42
C ALA A 92 10.87 -0.37 -28.56
#